data_AF-A0A380CAU5-F1
#
_entry.id   AF-A0A380CAU5-F1
#
_cell.length_a   1.000
_cell.length_b   1.000
_cell.length_c   1.000
_cell.angle_alpha   90.00
_cell.angle_beta   90.00
_cell.angle_gamma   90.00
#
_symmetry.space_group_name_H-M   'P 1'
#
loop_
_entity.id
_entity.type
_entity.pdbx_description
1 polymer ?
#
loop_
_entity_poly.entity_id
_entity_poly.type
_entity_poly.pdbx_seq_one_letter_code
_entity_poly.pdbx_strand_id
1 'polypeptide(L)'
;MTQDQLLEQRKRNSKRYNASVRYGKDSKYTEFYQSSQWRSKRKRVLLRDKYLCQECLKQGIVNDKRLMVHHIVELKDDWKRRLDMDNLITVCTACHNRIDHKPRRRPEV
;
A
#
# COMPACT_ATOMS: atom_id res chain seq x y z
N MET A 1 35.12 -3.50 -11.18
CA MET A 1 34.32 -2.58 -10.33
C MET A 1 34.45 -3.05 -8.89
N THR A 2 34.72 -2.15 -7.96
CA THR A 2 34.85 -2.46 -6.53
C THR A 2 33.48 -2.62 -5.88
N GLN A 3 33.46 -3.25 -4.71
CA GLN A 3 32.23 -3.50 -3.94
C GLN A 3 31.51 -2.18 -3.59
N ASP A 4 32.26 -1.13 -3.31
CA ASP A 4 31.75 0.22 -3.05
C ASP A 4 31.14 0.87 -4.29
N GLN A 5 31.77 0.70 -5.46
CA GLN A 5 31.23 1.20 -6.73
C GLN A 5 29.89 0.52 -7.06
N LEU A 6 29.74 -0.78 -6.76
CA LEU A 6 28.50 -1.51 -6.97
C LEU A 6 27.39 -1.04 -6.01
N LEU A 7 27.71 -0.80 -4.74
CA LEU A 7 26.76 -0.29 -3.75
C LEU A 7 26.28 1.11 -4.12
N GLU A 8 27.19 1.97 -4.55
CA GLU A 8 26.84 3.35 -4.91
C GLU A 8 26.02 3.39 -6.21
N GLN A 9 26.33 2.52 -7.17
CA GLN A 9 25.53 2.36 -8.37
C GLN A 9 24.12 1.82 -8.06
N ARG A 10 23.99 0.86 -7.13
CA ARG A 10 22.68 0.36 -6.64
C ARG A 10 21.87 1.45 -5.95
N LYS A 11 22.49 2.24 -5.06
CA LYS A 11 21.84 3.39 -4.40
C LYS A 11 21.38 4.42 -5.44
N ARG A 12 22.22 4.76 -6.41
CA ARG A 12 21.90 5.72 -7.48
C ARG A 12 20.77 5.22 -8.38
N ASN A 13 20.77 3.94 -8.73
CA ASN A 13 19.72 3.32 -9.53
C ASN A 13 18.39 3.26 -8.76
N SER A 14 18.41 2.89 -7.47
CA SER A 14 17.24 2.94 -6.60
C SER A 14 16.69 4.36 -6.46
N LYS A 15 17.56 5.37 -6.32
CA LYS A 15 17.17 6.79 -6.23
C LYS A 15 16.51 7.27 -7.54
N ARG A 16 17.07 6.93 -8.71
CA ARG A 16 16.49 7.25 -10.03
C ARG A 16 15.18 6.52 -10.31
N TYR A 17 15.08 5.23 -9.95
CA TYR A 17 13.84 4.45 -10.06
C TYR A 17 12.73 5.02 -9.18
N ASN A 18 13.03 5.33 -7.91
CA ASN A 18 12.07 5.97 -7.02
C ASN A 18 11.64 7.36 -7.55
N ALA A 19 12.58 8.17 -8.05
CA ALA A 19 12.26 9.51 -8.58
C ALA A 19 11.36 9.48 -9.82
N SER A 20 11.55 8.52 -10.74
CA SER A 20 10.78 8.43 -11.98
C SER A 20 9.45 7.69 -11.84
N VAL A 21 9.41 6.62 -11.02
CA VAL A 21 8.24 5.73 -10.91
C VAL A 21 7.37 6.06 -9.70
N ARG A 22 7.98 6.45 -8.57
CA ARG A 22 7.28 6.68 -7.29
C ARG A 22 6.93 8.14 -7.03
N TYR A 23 7.77 9.06 -7.51
CA TYR A 23 7.64 10.51 -7.32
C TYR A 23 7.58 11.30 -8.63
N GLY A 24 7.42 10.62 -9.77
CA GLY A 24 7.06 11.28 -11.03
C GLY A 24 5.75 12.03 -10.79
N LYS A 25 5.78 13.35 -11.00
CA LYS A 25 4.81 14.33 -10.51
C LYS A 25 3.36 14.03 -10.96
N ASP A 26 3.18 13.18 -11.96
CA ASP A 26 1.92 12.92 -12.67
C ASP A 26 1.66 11.41 -12.90
N SER A 27 1.92 10.55 -11.89
CA SER A 27 1.48 9.15 -11.99
C SER A 27 -0.02 9.03 -11.70
N LYS A 28 -0.75 8.23 -12.49
CA LYS A 28 -2.18 7.93 -12.24
C LYS A 28 -2.46 7.49 -10.79
N TYR A 29 -1.48 6.84 -10.13
CA TYR A 29 -1.58 6.40 -8.74
C TYR A 29 -1.52 7.59 -7.77
N THR A 30 -0.63 8.54 -8.02
CA THR A 30 -0.50 9.79 -7.24
C THR A 30 -1.80 10.58 -7.30
N GLU A 31 -2.33 10.78 -8.51
CA GLU A 31 -3.62 11.46 -8.72
C GLU A 31 -4.76 10.76 -8.00
N PHE A 32 -4.80 9.42 -8.07
CA PHE A 32 -5.81 8.63 -7.36
C PHE A 32 -5.75 8.84 -5.84
N TYR A 33 -4.57 8.80 -5.23
CA TYR A 33 -4.43 9.03 -3.80
C TYR A 33 -4.77 10.48 -3.38
N GLN A 34 -4.70 11.45 -4.29
CA GLN A 34 -5.13 12.84 -4.06
C GLN A 34 -6.63 13.06 -4.36
N SER A 35 -7.25 12.16 -5.11
CA SER A 35 -8.64 12.28 -5.54
C SER A 35 -9.64 12.37 -4.37
N SER A 36 -10.75 13.08 -4.60
CA SER A 36 -11.88 13.14 -3.65
C SER A 36 -12.54 11.77 -3.47
N GLN A 37 -12.57 10.97 -4.54
CA GLN A 37 -13.12 9.61 -4.54
C GLN A 37 -12.37 8.72 -3.54
N TRP A 38 -11.04 8.72 -3.57
CA TRP A 38 -10.23 7.98 -2.60
C TRP A 38 -10.44 8.49 -1.18
N ARG A 39 -10.39 9.81 -0.95
CA ARG A 39 -10.62 10.39 0.38
C ARG A 39 -11.96 9.97 0.98
N SER A 40 -13.03 10.02 0.18
CA SER A 40 -14.37 9.59 0.59
C SER A 40 -14.42 8.08 0.88
N LYS A 41 -13.88 7.26 -0.03
CA LYS A 41 -13.85 5.80 0.13
C LYS A 41 -13.05 5.38 1.35
N ARG A 42 -11.86 5.95 1.55
CA ARG A 42 -11.02 5.73 2.73
C ARG A 42 -11.78 6.00 4.03
N LYS A 43 -12.51 7.11 4.11
CA LYS A 43 -13.35 7.43 5.28
C LYS A 43 -14.42 6.36 5.51
N ARG A 44 -15.11 5.90 4.45
CA ARG A 44 -16.13 4.84 4.55
C ARG A 44 -15.54 3.51 5.04
N VAL A 45 -14.36 3.13 4.56
CA VAL A 45 -13.67 1.91 5.00
C VAL A 45 -13.29 2.01 6.48
N LEU A 46 -12.72 3.14 6.92
CA LEU A 46 -12.39 3.36 8.33
C LEU A 46 -13.63 3.30 9.23
N LEU A 47 -14.75 3.88 8.78
CA LEU A 47 -16.03 3.82 9.51
C LEU A 47 -16.58 2.39 9.59
N ARG A 48 -16.61 1.65 8.48
CA ARG A 48 -17.02 0.23 8.42
C ARG A 48 -16.21 -0.60 9.41
N ASP A 49 -14.90 -0.38 9.41
CA ASP A 49 -13.92 -1.11 10.23
C ASP A 49 -13.86 -0.58 11.68
N LYS A 50 -14.78 0.33 12.06
CA LYS A 50 -14.88 0.97 13.38
C LYS A 50 -13.58 1.61 13.86
N TYR A 51 -12.75 2.10 12.93
CA TYR A 51 -11.40 2.59 13.21
C TYR A 51 -10.57 1.58 14.01
N LEU A 52 -10.63 0.30 13.63
CA LEU A 52 -9.81 -0.77 14.19
C LEU A 52 -9.02 -1.48 13.11
N CYS A 53 -7.81 -1.88 13.44
CA CYS A 53 -7.02 -2.78 12.61
C CYS A 53 -7.70 -4.15 12.54
N GLN A 54 -8.14 -4.53 11.33
CA GLN A 54 -8.88 -5.77 11.12
C GLN A 54 -8.00 -7.02 11.29
N GLU A 55 -6.70 -6.93 10.97
CA GLU A 55 -5.76 -8.04 11.20
C GLU A 55 -5.43 -8.26 12.68
N CYS A 56 -5.36 -7.19 13.48
CA CYS A 56 -5.24 -7.31 14.93
C CYS A 56 -6.54 -7.89 15.53
N LEU A 57 -7.69 -7.42 15.04
CA LEU A 57 -8.99 -7.86 15.54
C LEU A 57 -9.23 -9.36 15.31
N LYS A 58 -8.79 -9.91 14.17
CA LYS A 58 -8.79 -11.36 13.89
C LYS A 58 -8.01 -12.18 14.92
N GLN A 59 -7.04 -11.57 15.60
CA GLN A 59 -6.24 -12.19 16.66
C GLN A 59 -6.77 -11.85 18.07
N GLY A 60 -7.97 -11.25 18.17
CA GLY A 60 -8.54 -10.82 19.45
C GLY A 60 -7.93 -9.53 20.01
N ILE A 61 -7.12 -8.80 19.23
CA ILE A 61 -6.43 -7.59 19.67
C ILE A 61 -7.18 -6.35 19.16
N VAL A 62 -7.67 -5.52 20.08
CA VAL A 62 -8.26 -4.22 19.75
C VAL A 62 -7.13 -3.20 19.54
N ASN A 63 -6.95 -2.73 18.31
CA ASN A 63 -5.92 -1.75 17.97
C ASN A 63 -6.48 -0.65 17.08
N ASP A 64 -6.57 0.55 17.64
CA ASP A 64 -7.06 1.78 17.02
C ASP A 64 -5.91 2.74 16.62
N LYS A 65 -4.64 2.32 16.78
CA LYS A 65 -3.47 3.19 16.60
C LYS A 65 -2.83 3.03 15.23
N ARG A 66 -2.37 4.15 14.68
CA ARG A 66 -1.57 4.25 13.43
C ARG A 66 -2.20 3.50 12.25
N LEU A 67 -3.47 3.78 12.00
CA LEU A 67 -4.28 3.10 10.99
C LEU A 67 -4.11 3.68 9.59
N MET A 68 -4.21 2.80 8.61
CA MET A 68 -4.28 3.10 7.18
C MET A 68 -5.19 2.11 6.47
N VAL A 69 -5.62 2.48 5.27
CA VAL A 69 -6.40 1.59 4.40
C VAL A 69 -5.45 0.96 3.39
N HIS A 70 -5.43 -0.37 3.37
CA HIS A 70 -4.61 -1.18 2.48
C HIS A 70 -5.46 -1.77 1.35
N HIS A 71 -4.88 -1.87 0.16
CA HIS A 71 -5.45 -2.54 -1.01
C HIS A 71 -5.07 -4.03 -0.99
N ILE A 72 -6.04 -4.93 -0.81
CA ILE A 72 -5.79 -6.39 -0.75
C ILE A 72 -5.22 -6.89 -2.09
N VAL A 73 -5.86 -6.49 -3.19
CA VAL A 73 -5.29 -6.55 -4.54
C VAL A 73 -4.79 -5.16 -4.89
N GLU A 74 -3.49 -5.10 -5.16
CA GLU A 74 -2.74 -3.87 -5.32
C GLU A 74 -3.15 -3.10 -6.57
N LEU A 75 -3.06 -1.77 -6.51
CA LEU A 75 -3.51 -0.89 -7.59
C LEU A 75 -2.84 -1.18 -8.94
N LYS A 76 -1.59 -1.66 -8.90
CA LYS A 76 -0.83 -2.02 -10.10
C LYS A 76 -1.28 -3.35 -10.73
N ASP A 77 -1.86 -4.23 -9.93
CA ASP A 77 -2.28 -5.57 -10.35
C ASP A 77 -3.74 -5.52 -10.84
N ASP A 78 -4.60 -4.72 -10.20
CA ASP A 78 -5.98 -4.48 -10.65
C ASP A 78 -6.49 -3.06 -10.35
N TRP A 79 -6.42 -2.19 -11.36
CA TRP A 79 -6.90 -0.81 -11.26
C TRP A 79 -8.42 -0.69 -11.17
N LYS A 80 -9.18 -1.66 -11.70
CA LYS A 80 -10.65 -1.59 -11.69
C LYS A 80 -11.17 -1.68 -10.25
N ARG A 81 -10.48 -2.44 -9.40
CA ARG A 81 -10.84 -2.68 -7.99
C ARG A 81 -10.35 -1.63 -7.00
N ARG A 82 -9.79 -0.51 -7.47
CA ARG A 82 -9.18 0.53 -6.61
C ARG A 82 -10.12 1.16 -5.58
N LEU A 83 -11.44 1.13 -5.81
CA LEU A 83 -12.48 1.69 -4.95
C LEU A 83 -13.47 0.63 -4.43
N ASP A 84 -13.21 -0.64 -4.67
CA ASP A 84 -14.07 -1.74 -4.23
C ASP A 84 -13.96 -1.89 -2.72
N MET A 85 -15.09 -1.88 -2.01
CA MET A 85 -15.08 -1.98 -0.54
C MET A 85 -14.43 -3.27 -0.07
N ASP A 86 -14.63 -4.37 -0.78
CA ASP A 86 -14.10 -5.68 -0.42
C ASP A 86 -12.63 -5.86 -0.80
N ASN A 87 -12.06 -4.91 -1.54
CA ASN A 87 -10.63 -4.86 -1.84
C ASN A 87 -9.86 -3.94 -0.87
N LEU A 88 -10.55 -3.34 0.11
CA LEU A 88 -9.99 -2.35 1.02
C LEU A 88 -10.15 -2.80 2.47
N ILE A 89 -9.07 -2.70 3.25
CA ILE A 89 -9.05 -3.12 4.65
C ILE A 89 -8.29 -2.14 5.53
N THR A 90 -8.82 -1.82 6.71
CA THR A 90 -8.12 -1.01 7.71
C THR A 90 -7.09 -1.84 8.45
N VAL A 91 -5.83 -1.42 8.43
CA VAL A 91 -4.71 -2.07 9.12
C VAL A 91 -3.84 -1.05 9.85
N CYS A 92 -3.20 -1.46 10.93
CA CYS A 92 -2.15 -0.67 11.57
C CYS A 92 -0.84 -0.77 10.76
N THR A 93 0.08 0.17 10.97
CA THR A 93 1.39 0.18 10.28
C THR A 93 2.14 -1.15 10.41
N ALA A 94 2.10 -1.80 11.57
CA ALA A 94 2.78 -3.08 11.78
C ALA A 94 2.19 -4.21 10.92
N CYS A 95 0.86 -4.27 10.81
CA CYS A 95 0.19 -5.25 9.96
C CYS A 95 0.38 -4.93 8.48
N HIS A 96 0.32 -3.66 8.08
CA HIS A 96 0.61 -3.23 6.71
C HIS A 96 1.99 -3.71 6.25
N ASN A 97 3.03 -3.43 7.05
CA ASN A 97 4.39 -3.87 6.74
C ASN A 97 4.46 -5.40 6.62
N ARG A 98 3.79 -6.15 7.51
CA ARG A 98 3.77 -7.62 7.42
C ARG A 98 3.13 -8.12 6.13
N ILE A 99 2.07 -7.47 5.63
CA ILE A 99 1.38 -7.86 4.40
C ILE A 99 2.28 -7.57 3.18
N ASP A 100 2.84 -6.38 3.08
CA ASP A 100 3.67 -5.95 1.93
C ASP A 100 4.95 -6.77 1.77
N HIS A 101 5.49 -7.29 2.87
CA HIS A 101 6.74 -8.07 2.86
C HIS A 101 6.50 -9.57 2.65
N LYS A 102 5.24 -10.04 2.55
CA LYS A 102 4.99 -11.42 2.13
C LYS A 102 5.31 -11.55 0.63
N PRO A 103 6.06 -12.58 0.21
CA PRO A 103 6.32 -12.81 -1.20
C PRO A 103 4.97 -12.99 -1.92
N ARG A 104 4.73 -12.16 -2.94
CA ARG A 104 3.53 -12.28 -3.77
C ARG A 104 3.58 -13.64 -4.45
N ARG A 105 2.64 -14.53 -4.13
CA ARG A 105 2.42 -15.73 -4.95
C ARG A 105 1.96 -15.23 -6.31
N ARG A 106 2.72 -15.52 -7.36
CA ARG A 106 2.32 -15.23 -8.74
C ARG A 106 1.03 -16.02 -9.00
N PRO A 107 -0.04 -15.42 -9.54
CA PRO A 107 -1.18 -16.21 -9.97
C PRO A 107 -0.69 -17.20 -11.03
N GLU A 108 -1.01 -18.48 -10.82
CA GLU A 108 -0.82 -19.52 -11.82
C GLU A 108 -1.74 -19.19 -13.01
N VAL A 109 -1.13 -18.98 -14.17
CA VAL A 109 -1.80 -18.92 -15.48
C VAL A 109 -1.49 -20.20 -16.23
#